data_AF-A0A3S1HH37-F1
#
_entry.id   AF-A0A3S1HH37-F1
#
_cell.length_a   1.000
_cell.length_b   1.000
_cell.length_c   1.000
_cell.angle_alpha   90.00
_cell.angle_beta   90.00
_cell.angle_gamma   90.00
#
_symmetry.space_group_name_H-M   'P 1'
#
loop_
_entity.id
_entity.type
_entity.pdbx_description
1 polymer ?
#
loop_
_entity_poly.entity_id
_entity_poly.type
_entity_poly.pdbx_seq_one_letter_code
_entity_poly.pdbx_strand_id
1 'polypeptide(L)'
;MTKVDYKIEANIQKLIDEDSLNQRLWKTATSNTIYGYKAFLEKIEELFLCTCCQDVVCKPVTLECTHNICKFCLQRSFKAEVYSCPSCRAELNKDMNIEVNERLTQILNSFFPGYESGR
;
A
#
# COMPACT_ATOMS: atom_id res chain seq x y z
N MET A 1 -23.96 10.49 7.74
CA MET A 1 -23.39 10.27 6.39
C MET A 1 -24.36 9.41 5.60
N THR A 2 -24.77 9.85 4.41
CA THR A 2 -25.68 9.08 3.56
C THR A 2 -24.96 7.83 3.06
N LYS A 3 -25.55 6.65 3.24
CA LYS A 3 -25.01 5.41 2.66
C LYS A 3 -25.16 5.49 1.14
N VAL A 4 -24.04 5.58 0.44
CA VAL A 4 -23.97 5.49 -1.02
C VAL A 4 -23.02 4.34 -1.26
N ASP A 5 -23.52 3.21 -1.73
CA ASP A 5 -22.69 2.03 -1.89
C ASP A 5 -21.78 2.18 -3.12
N TYR A 6 -20.48 1.98 -2.96
CA TYR A 6 -19.52 1.92 -4.06
C TYR A 6 -19.23 0.47 -4.44
N LYS A 7 -19.35 0.16 -5.73
CA LYS A 7 -19.03 -1.17 -6.25
C LYS A 7 -17.64 -1.15 -6.90
N ILE A 8 -16.72 -1.92 -6.33
CA ILE A 8 -15.38 -2.13 -6.89
C ILE A 8 -15.48 -2.93 -8.20
N GLU A 9 -14.71 -2.53 -9.22
CA GLU A 9 -14.64 -3.26 -10.49
C GLU A 9 -14.06 -4.68 -10.28
N ALA A 10 -14.57 -5.68 -11.01
CA ALA A 10 -14.24 -7.08 -10.76
C ALA A 10 -12.75 -7.42 -10.97
N ASN A 11 -12.09 -6.80 -11.94
CA ASN A 11 -10.64 -6.91 -12.15
C ASN A 11 -9.85 -6.35 -10.96
N ILE A 12 -10.27 -5.22 -10.40
CA ILE A 12 -9.62 -4.61 -9.22
C ILE A 12 -9.90 -5.43 -7.97
N GLN A 13 -11.13 -5.94 -7.80
CA GLN A 13 -11.47 -6.83 -6.69
C GLN A 13 -10.58 -8.09 -6.70
N LYS A 14 -10.37 -8.69 -7.87
CA LYS A 14 -9.45 -9.83 -8.02
C LYS A 14 -8.03 -9.50 -7.58
N LEU A 15 -7.51 -8.32 -7.99
CA LEU A 15 -6.20 -7.87 -7.53
C LEU A 15 -6.18 -7.64 -6.01
N ILE A 16 -7.23 -7.10 -5.42
CA ILE A 16 -7.33 -6.93 -3.96
C ILE A 16 -7.30 -8.29 -3.25
N ASP A 17 -8.05 -9.27 -3.73
CA ASP A 17 -8.17 -10.60 -3.12
C ASP A 17 -6.84 -11.39 -3.19
N GLU A 18 -6.08 -11.21 -4.26
CA GLU A 18 -4.78 -11.85 -4.46
C GLU A 18 -3.62 -11.16 -3.72
N ASP A 19 -3.80 -9.96 -3.18
CA ASP A 19 -2.78 -9.22 -2.41
C ASP A 19 -2.73 -9.73 -0.95
N SER A 20 -2.30 -10.98 -0.82
CA SER A 20 -2.43 -11.77 0.41
C SER A 20 -1.77 -11.15 1.64
N LEU A 21 -0.62 -10.50 1.48
CA LEU A 21 0.10 -9.83 2.56
C LEU A 21 -0.63 -8.59 3.10
N ASN A 22 -1.51 -7.98 2.29
CA ASN A 22 -2.29 -6.80 2.66
C ASN A 22 -3.77 -7.11 2.96
N GLN A 23 -4.17 -8.38 3.09
CA GLN A 23 -5.57 -8.78 3.32
C GLN A 23 -6.24 -8.01 4.48
N ARG A 24 -5.49 -7.75 5.57
CA ARG A 24 -6.03 -7.00 6.71
C ARG A 24 -6.30 -5.53 6.36
N LEU A 25 -5.40 -4.88 5.63
CA LEU A 25 -5.57 -3.50 5.16
C LEU A 25 -6.73 -3.44 4.15
N TRP A 26 -6.79 -4.37 3.21
CA TRP A 26 -7.86 -4.43 2.22
C TRP A 26 -9.23 -4.69 2.81
N LYS A 27 -9.33 -5.53 3.84
CA LYS A 27 -10.60 -5.73 4.58
C LYS A 27 -11.06 -4.43 5.25
N THR A 28 -10.13 -3.65 5.81
CA THR A 28 -10.44 -2.33 6.37
C THR A 28 -10.85 -1.34 5.30
N ALA A 29 -10.13 -1.27 4.17
CA ALA A 29 -10.46 -0.39 3.05
C ALA A 29 -11.85 -0.72 2.46
N THR A 30 -12.08 -1.97 2.10
CA THR A 30 -13.35 -2.41 1.47
C THR A 30 -14.56 -2.25 2.39
N SER A 31 -14.39 -2.27 3.72
CA SER A 31 -15.49 -1.94 4.64
C SER A 31 -16.01 -0.49 4.50
N ASN A 32 -15.24 0.40 3.86
CA ASN A 32 -15.62 1.80 3.64
C ASN A 32 -16.41 2.02 2.34
N THR A 33 -16.59 1.01 1.49
CA THR A 33 -17.36 1.15 0.25
C THR A 33 -18.82 1.51 0.52
N ILE A 34 -19.37 1.09 1.66
CA ILE A 34 -20.75 1.41 2.09
C ILE A 34 -20.99 2.91 2.33
N TYR A 35 -19.91 3.69 2.45
CA TYR A 35 -19.92 5.14 2.63
C TYR A 35 -19.58 5.90 1.34
N GLY A 36 -19.38 5.18 0.23
CA GLY A 36 -19.19 5.74 -1.11
C GLY A 36 -17.75 5.79 -1.58
N TYR A 37 -17.57 6.11 -2.86
CA TYR A 37 -16.27 6.10 -3.52
C TYR A 37 -15.25 7.01 -2.83
N LYS A 38 -15.67 8.21 -2.42
CA LYS A 38 -14.81 9.17 -1.73
C LYS A 38 -14.26 8.61 -0.41
N ALA A 39 -15.12 8.05 0.44
CA ALA A 39 -14.70 7.46 1.72
C ALA A 39 -13.79 6.24 1.53
N PHE A 40 -14.06 5.45 0.48
CA PHE A 40 -13.19 4.35 0.09
C PHE A 40 -11.80 4.83 -0.34
N LEU A 41 -11.71 5.84 -1.22
CA LEU A 41 -10.44 6.44 -1.64
C LEU A 41 -9.64 7.02 -0.48
N GLU A 42 -10.28 7.81 0.38
CA GLU A 42 -9.65 8.40 1.57
C GLU A 42 -9.07 7.32 2.49
N LYS A 43 -9.77 6.19 2.65
CA LYS A 43 -9.26 5.07 3.44
C LYS A 43 -8.10 4.34 2.75
N ILE A 44 -8.09 4.20 1.43
CA ILE A 44 -6.94 3.63 0.72
C ILE A 44 -5.73 4.53 0.90
N GLU A 45 -5.89 5.85 0.71
CA GLU A 45 -4.82 6.83 0.89
C GLU A 45 -4.23 6.69 2.30
N GLU A 46 -5.05 6.74 3.35
CA GLU A 46 -4.64 6.57 4.75
C GLU A 46 -3.85 5.27 5.00
N LEU A 47 -4.37 4.13 4.53
CA LEU A 47 -3.79 2.81 4.83
C LEU A 47 -2.50 2.51 4.05
N PHE A 48 -2.32 3.14 2.89
CA PHE A 48 -1.18 2.91 2.01
C PHE A 48 -0.21 4.10 1.93
N LEU A 49 -0.19 4.96 2.94
CA LEU A 49 0.86 5.97 3.14
C LEU A 49 2.20 5.33 3.50
N CYS A 50 3.27 5.73 2.83
CA CYS A 50 4.62 5.36 3.24
C CYS A 50 5.08 6.24 4.42
N THR A 51 5.37 5.62 5.56
CA THR A 51 5.85 6.33 6.76
C THR A 51 7.14 7.15 6.54
N CYS A 52 7.94 6.80 5.54
CA CYS A 52 9.21 7.50 5.28
C CYS A 52 9.02 8.81 4.53
N CYS A 53 8.18 8.83 3.48
CA CYS A 53 7.99 10.01 2.63
C CYS A 53 6.64 10.72 2.84
N GLN A 54 5.75 10.15 3.66
CA GLN A 54 4.44 10.71 4.00
C GLN A 54 3.55 10.92 2.77
N ASP A 55 3.66 10.01 1.79
CA ASP A 55 2.89 10.02 0.54
C ASP A 55 2.46 8.59 0.20
N VAL A 56 1.43 8.42 -0.66
CA VAL A 56 0.90 7.11 -1.07
C VAL A 56 2.04 6.28 -1.63
N VAL A 57 2.23 5.08 -1.11
CA VAL A 57 3.43 4.27 -1.36
C VAL A 57 3.71 4.06 -2.85
N CYS A 58 4.88 4.52 -3.33
CA CYS A 58 5.35 4.35 -4.72
C CYS A 58 6.19 3.08 -4.85
N LYS A 59 5.93 2.25 -5.87
CA LYS A 59 6.62 0.95 -6.05
C LYS A 59 6.73 0.22 -4.71
N PRO A 60 5.60 -0.06 -4.04
CA PRO A 60 5.56 -0.61 -2.70
C PRO A 60 6.37 -1.89 -2.57
N VAL A 61 7.10 -2.01 -1.46
CA VAL A 61 7.66 -3.26 -0.96
C VAL A 61 6.80 -3.63 0.25
N THR A 62 6.09 -4.76 0.17
CA THR A 62 5.32 -5.30 1.29
C THR A 62 6.21 -6.22 2.11
N LEU A 63 6.58 -5.78 3.31
CA LEU A 63 7.46 -6.53 4.20
C LEU A 63 6.71 -7.70 4.86
N GLU A 64 7.43 -8.69 5.39
CA GLU A 64 6.83 -9.83 6.12
C GLU A 64 6.02 -9.37 7.36
N CYS A 65 6.39 -8.23 7.95
CA CYS A 65 5.63 -7.59 9.01
C CYS A 65 4.38 -6.84 8.50
N THR A 66 3.99 -7.02 7.24
CA THR A 66 2.79 -6.49 6.56
C THR A 66 2.73 -4.97 6.39
N HIS A 67 3.87 -4.27 6.49
CA HIS A 67 3.96 -2.84 6.20
C HIS A 67 4.44 -2.58 4.77
N ASN A 68 3.89 -1.53 4.16
CA ASN A 68 4.22 -1.12 2.80
C ASN A 68 5.14 0.10 2.82
N ILE A 69 6.34 -0.03 2.24
CA ILE A 69 7.34 1.04 2.16
C ILE A 69 7.72 1.26 0.70
N CYS A 70 7.92 2.52 0.27
CA CYS A 70 8.38 2.77 -1.10
C CYS A 70 9.73 2.07 -1.30
N LYS A 71 9.95 1.45 -2.46
CA LYS A 71 11.23 0.80 -2.77
C LYS A 71 12.43 1.71 -2.51
N PHE A 72 12.36 2.97 -2.97
CA PHE A 72 13.46 3.92 -2.77
C PHE A 72 13.67 4.27 -1.29
N CYS A 73 12.59 4.41 -0.51
CA CYS A 73 12.65 4.69 0.92
C CYS A 73 13.34 3.56 1.68
N LEU A 74 12.98 2.31 1.38
CA LEU A 74 13.59 1.14 2.00
C LEU A 74 15.07 1.01 1.60
N GLN A 75 15.40 1.17 0.31
CA GLN A 75 16.77 1.16 -0.18
C GLN A 75 17.64 2.23 0.49
N ARG A 76 17.08 3.43 0.73
CA ARG A 76 17.77 4.50 1.46
C ARG A 76 18.03 4.12 2.93
N SER A 77 17.09 3.44 3.59
CA SER A 77 17.28 2.91 4.94
C SER A 77 18.43 1.91 4.99
N PHE A 78 18.45 0.96 4.04
CA PHE A 78 19.50 -0.07 3.96
C PHE A 78 20.88 0.53 3.64
N LYS A 79 20.94 1.54 2.77
CA LYS A 79 22.18 2.29 2.49
C LYS A 79 22.74 3.00 3.72
N ALA A 80 21.88 3.36 4.68
CA ALA A 80 22.27 3.93 5.97
C ALA A 80 22.53 2.87 7.05
N GLU A 81 22.67 1.60 6.66
CA GLU A 81 22.87 0.45 7.55
C GLU A 81 21.74 0.25 8.58
N VAL A 82 20.53 0.70 8.26
CA VAL A 82 19.33 0.50 9.08
C VAL A 82 18.47 -0.62 8.48
N TYR A 83 18.57 -1.81 9.08
CA TYR A 83 17.88 -3.04 8.68
C TYR A 83 16.67 -3.34 9.56
N SER A 84 15.80 -2.35 9.74
CA SER A 84 14.53 -2.52 10.46
C SER A 84 13.38 -1.91 9.66
N CYS A 85 12.19 -2.45 9.82
CA CYS A 85 10.99 -1.90 9.22
C CYS A 85 10.80 -0.45 9.68
N PRO A 86 10.71 0.53 8.76
CA PRO A 86 10.50 1.93 9.13
C PRO A 86 9.22 2.19 9.93
N SER A 87 8.18 1.36 9.75
CA SER A 87 6.88 1.53 10.41
C SER A 87 6.82 0.92 11.81
N CYS A 88 7.29 -0.31 12.01
CA CYS A 88 7.14 -1.03 13.27
C CYS A 88 8.45 -1.49 13.93
N ARG A 89 9.60 -1.19 13.32
CA ARG A 89 10.95 -1.55 13.81
C ARG A 89 11.25 -3.05 13.88
N ALA A 90 10.39 -3.91 13.35
CA ALA A 90 10.70 -5.32 13.16
C ALA A 90 12.02 -5.47 12.37
N GLU A 91 12.88 -6.39 12.79
CA GLU A 91 14.15 -6.65 12.13
C GLU A 91 13.94 -7.15 10.70
N LEU A 92 14.78 -6.69 9.78
CA LEU A 92 14.79 -7.11 8.39
C LEU A 92 16.12 -7.80 8.10
N ASN A 93 16.08 -8.83 7.25
CA ASN A 93 17.30 -9.45 6.77
C ASN A 93 18.06 -8.46 5.87
N LYS A 94 19.32 -8.17 6.20
CA LYS A 94 20.20 -7.30 5.41
C LYS A 94 20.38 -7.78 3.96
N ASP A 95 20.26 -9.09 3.74
CA ASP A 95 20.43 -9.74 2.43
C ASP A 95 19.06 -10.01 1.76
N MET A 96 17.96 -9.44 2.27
CA MET A 96 16.64 -9.64 1.66
C MET A 96 16.56 -9.08 0.25
N ASN A 97 15.80 -9.76 -0.62
CA ASN A 97 15.47 -9.21 -1.93
C ASN A 97 14.39 -8.12 -1.80
N ILE A 98 14.66 -6.92 -2.32
CA ILE A 98 13.71 -5.80 -2.32
C ILE A 98 12.85 -5.88 -3.58
N GLU A 99 11.77 -6.66 -3.50
CA GLU A 99 10.80 -6.86 -4.58
C GLU A 99 9.61 -5.91 -4.47
N VAL A 100 9.14 -5.42 -5.63
CA VAL A 100 7.96 -4.56 -5.70
C VAL A 100 6.71 -5.45 -5.67
N ASN A 101 5.74 -5.06 -4.85
CA ASN A 101 4.38 -5.58 -4.92
C ASN A 101 3.67 -4.95 -6.14
N GLU A 102 3.86 -5.56 -7.30
CA GLU A 102 3.28 -5.11 -8.58
C GLU A 102 1.75 -5.10 -8.55
N ARG A 103 1.14 -5.98 -7.75
CA ARG A 103 -0.30 -6.05 -7.57
C ARG A 103 -0.82 -4.82 -6.84
N LEU A 104 -0.23 -4.46 -5.70
CA LEU A 104 -0.55 -3.23 -5.00
C LEU A 104 -0.30 -2.00 -5.89
N THR A 105 0.77 -2.00 -6.67
CA THR A 105 1.08 -0.93 -7.64
C THR A 105 -0.05 -0.73 -8.66
N GLN A 106 -0.55 -1.82 -9.26
CA GLN A 106 -1.67 -1.77 -10.20
C GLN A 106 -2.97 -1.27 -9.56
N ILE A 107 -3.27 -1.69 -8.33
CA ILE A 107 -4.46 -1.25 -7.61
C ILE A 107 -4.38 0.25 -7.32
N LEU A 108 -3.25 0.73 -6.77
CA LEU A 108 -3.06 2.14 -6.45
C LEU A 108 -3.10 3.03 -7.69
N ASN A 109 -2.49 2.61 -8.81
CA ASN A 109 -2.60 3.33 -10.08
C ASN A 109 -4.04 3.41 -10.62
N SER A 110 -4.89 2.43 -10.30
CA SER A 110 -6.30 2.44 -10.71
C SER A 110 -7.12 3.47 -9.93
N PHE A 111 -6.75 3.72 -8.66
CA PHE A 111 -7.45 4.67 -7.78
C PHE A 111 -6.82 6.06 -7.75
N PHE A 112 -5.52 6.17 -8.00
CA PHE A 112 -4.75 7.41 -8.02
C PHE A 112 -3.94 7.50 -9.32
N PRO A 113 -4.57 7.68 -10.50
CA PRO A 113 -3.85 7.70 -11.77
C PRO A 113 -2.74 8.74 -11.80
N GLY A 114 -1.53 8.31 -12.15
CA GLY A 114 -0.38 9.21 -12.26
C GLY A 114 0.28 9.60 -10.94
N TYR A 115 -0.12 9.03 -9.79
CA TYR A 115 0.50 9.32 -8.49
C TYR A 115 2.00 8.97 -8.44
N GLU A 116 2.49 8.11 -9.33
CA GLU A 116 3.92 7.80 -9.47
C GLU A 116 4.72 8.89 -10.23
N SER A 117 4.05 9.87 -10.84
CA SER A 117 4.71 10.88 -11.69
C SER A 117 5.69 11.72 -10.87
N GLY A 118 6.97 11.63 -11.21
CA GLY A 118 8.03 12.39 -10.54
C GLY A 118 8.55 11.80 -9.23
N ARG A 119 8.26 10.52 -8.93
CA ARG A 119 8.70 9.82 -7.71
C ARG A 119 9.58 8.60 -7.97
#